data_AF-A0A7K3DFC0-F1
#
_entry.id   AF-A0A7K3DFC0-F1
#
_cell.length_a   1.000
_cell.length_b   1.000
_cell.length_c   1.000
_cell.angle_alpha   90.00
_cell.angle_beta   90.00
_cell.angle_gamma   90.00
#
_symmetry.space_group_name_H-M   'P 1'
#
loop_
_entity.id
_entity.type
_entity.pdbx_description
1 polymer ?
#
loop_
_entity_poly.entity_id
_entity_poly.type
_entity_poly.pdbx_seq_one_letter_code
_entity_poly.pdbx_strand_id
1 'polypeptide(L)'
;MFGMSPEWLLAEDGTPVADALVLSHPEQDERLRGVCPEAAHTGIVAGDPCWDRLLAARPLRERYRRALGVPPGRRLVLLSSTWGPDALFGDGGDDVLPSLLPRLTSELPLDAYRCAAVLHPNVWHGHGPGQVRAWLDRARRAGLALIDPLHGWRQALLAADAVIGDHGSVT
;
A
#
# COMPACT_ATOMS: atom_id res chain seq x y z
N MET A 1 6.61 13.73 10.33
CA MET A 1 5.61 12.74 9.86
C MET A 1 5.10 13.23 8.53
N PHE A 2 5.09 12.39 7.50
CA PHE A 2 4.69 12.82 6.17
C PHE A 2 3.24 13.35 6.20
N GLY A 3 3.03 14.58 5.73
CA GLY A 3 1.71 15.19 5.61
C GLY A 3 1.09 15.82 6.87
N MET A 4 1.78 15.82 8.03
CA MET A 4 1.29 16.49 9.25
C MET A 4 2.33 17.41 9.93
N SER A 5 3.52 17.59 9.36
CA SER A 5 4.46 18.61 9.84
C SER A 5 4.02 20.03 9.44
N PRO A 6 4.43 21.07 10.20
CA PRO A 6 4.13 22.46 9.88
C PRO A 6 4.45 22.86 8.44
N GLU A 7 5.54 22.32 7.86
CA GLU A 7 5.94 22.59 6.48
C GLU A 7 4.91 22.18 5.41
N TRP A 8 3.97 21.30 5.74
CA TRP A 8 2.89 20.87 4.85
C TRP A 8 1.54 21.49 5.19
N LEU A 9 1.39 21.93 6.44
CA LEU A 9 0.11 22.37 6.98
C LEU A 9 -0.02 23.89 7.06
N LEU A 10 1.10 24.62 7.10
CA LEU A 10 1.11 26.07 7.25
C LEU A 10 1.64 26.75 5.98
N ALA A 11 1.03 27.87 5.62
CA ALA A 11 1.57 28.80 4.65
C ALA A 11 2.78 29.55 5.23
N GLU A 12 3.46 30.35 4.40
CA GLU A 12 4.64 31.12 4.83
C GLU A 12 4.35 32.11 5.99
N ASP A 13 3.10 32.56 6.13
CA ASP A 13 2.66 33.45 7.21
C ASP A 13 2.22 32.70 8.48
N GLY A 14 2.35 31.37 8.51
CA GLY A 14 1.99 30.52 9.64
C GLY A 14 0.49 30.19 9.73
N THR A 15 -0.33 30.61 8.77
CA THR A 15 -1.75 30.23 8.73
C THR A 15 -1.94 28.83 8.14
N PRO A 16 -2.94 28.04 8.60
CA PRO A 16 -3.20 26.74 8.00
C PRO A 16 -3.59 26.84 6.52
N VAL A 17 -3.02 25.96 5.68
CA VAL A 17 -3.30 25.92 4.23
C VAL A 17 -4.68 25.36 3.88
N ALA A 18 -5.37 24.74 4.86
CA ALA A 18 -6.67 24.11 4.68
C ALA A 18 -7.63 24.53 5.79
N ASP A 19 -8.87 24.88 5.42
CA ASP A 19 -9.95 25.18 6.38
C ASP A 19 -10.39 23.93 7.17
N ALA A 20 -10.24 22.75 6.56
CA ALA A 20 -10.61 21.47 7.15
C ALA A 20 -9.61 20.37 6.76
N LEU A 21 -8.96 19.78 7.75
CA LEU A 21 -8.09 18.62 7.61
C LEU A 21 -8.84 17.38 8.11
N VAL A 22 -9.23 16.50 7.18
CA VAL A 22 -9.94 15.27 7.52
C VAL A 22 -8.96 14.24 8.09
N LEU A 23 -9.27 13.74 9.28
CA LEU A 23 -8.51 12.74 10.02
C LEU A 23 -9.29 11.43 10.06
N SER A 24 -8.60 10.31 9.88
CA SER A 24 -9.19 8.99 9.88
C SER A 24 -9.38 8.42 11.28
N HIS A 25 -8.58 8.85 12.26
CA HIS A 25 -8.62 8.32 13.62
C HIS A 25 -8.41 9.43 14.67
N PRO A 26 -8.99 9.31 15.89
CA PRO A 26 -8.77 10.27 16.98
C PRO A 26 -7.29 10.47 17.33
N GLU A 27 -6.50 9.41 17.25
CA GLU A 27 -5.05 9.44 17.50
C GLU A 27 -4.30 10.45 16.61
N GLN A 28 -4.79 10.68 15.39
CA GLN A 28 -4.18 11.66 14.49
C GLN A 28 -4.46 13.09 14.93
N ASP A 29 -5.59 13.34 15.60
CA ASP A 29 -5.92 14.65 16.16
C ASP A 29 -5.02 14.96 17.36
N GLU A 30 -4.77 13.97 18.23
CA GLU A 30 -3.79 14.08 19.31
C GLU A 30 -2.39 14.38 18.76
N ARG A 31 -1.97 13.68 17.71
CA ARG A 31 -0.69 13.96 17.02
C ARG A 31 -0.64 15.34 16.40
N LEU A 32 -1.70 15.77 15.72
CA LEU A 32 -1.78 17.10 15.08
C LEU A 32 -1.58 18.19 16.13
N ARG A 33 -2.28 18.11 17.26
CA ARG A 33 -2.10 19.06 18.38
C ARG A 33 -0.68 19.06 18.93
N GLY A 34 0.02 17.94 18.90
CA GLY A 34 1.41 17.84 19.36
C GLY A 34 2.44 18.34 18.35
N VAL A 35 2.19 18.18 17.05
CA VAL A 35 3.17 18.47 15.99
C VAL A 35 2.97 19.84 15.34
N CYS A 36 1.72 20.29 15.18
CA CYS A 36 1.36 21.59 14.60
C CYS A 36 0.11 22.15 15.30
N PRO A 37 0.25 22.67 16.54
CA PRO A 37 -0.86 23.24 17.31
C PRO A 37 -1.64 24.33 16.56
N GLU A 38 -0.96 25.12 15.72
CA GLU A 38 -1.54 26.20 14.92
C GLU A 38 -2.60 25.69 13.95
N ALA A 39 -2.42 24.49 13.38
CA ALA A 39 -3.37 23.85 12.49
C ALA A 39 -4.40 22.97 13.21
N ALA A 40 -4.27 22.75 14.52
CA ALA A 40 -5.11 21.77 15.23
C ALA A 40 -6.62 22.07 15.15
N HIS A 41 -6.99 23.34 15.06
CA HIS A 41 -8.40 23.76 14.98
C HIS A 41 -9.08 23.38 13.65
N THR A 42 -8.31 23.01 12.63
CA THR A 42 -8.83 22.57 11.32
C THR A 42 -9.08 21.06 11.28
N GLY A 43 -8.60 20.31 12.27
CA GLY A 43 -8.73 18.85 12.36
C GLY A 43 -10.17 18.39 12.56
N ILE A 44 -10.65 17.52 11.67
CA ILE A 44 -11.98 16.90 11.75
C ILE A 44 -11.84 15.39 11.63
N VAL A 45 -12.15 14.66 12.71
CA VAL A 45 -12.17 13.19 12.67
C VAL A 45 -13.45 12.73 11.98
N ALA A 46 -13.35 12.38 10.69
CA ALA A 46 -14.48 11.92 9.87
C ALA A 46 -14.27 10.54 9.24
N GLY A 47 -13.16 9.85 9.57
CA GLY A 47 -12.85 8.53 9.04
C GLY A 47 -12.06 8.60 7.73
N ASP A 48 -11.91 7.45 7.07
CA ASP A 48 -11.17 7.32 5.81
C ASP A 48 -12.13 6.97 4.66
N PRO A 49 -12.36 7.88 3.71
CA PRO A 49 -13.18 7.61 2.53
C PRO A 49 -12.64 6.44 1.68
N CYS A 50 -11.33 6.16 1.73
CA CYS A 50 -10.74 4.99 1.08
C CYS A 50 -11.20 3.70 1.76
N TRP A 51 -11.17 3.67 3.10
CA TRP A 51 -11.70 2.56 3.89
C TRP A 51 -13.20 2.35 3.66
N ASP A 52 -13.99 3.41 3.62
CA ASP A 52 -15.43 3.31 3.34
C ASP A 52 -15.71 2.66 1.97
N ARG A 53 -14.93 3.04 0.95
CA ARG A 53 -15.01 2.41 -0.38
C ARG A 53 -14.61 0.94 -0.34
N LEU A 54 -13.60 0.58 0.46
CA LEU A 54 -13.21 -0.82 0.66
C LEU A 54 -14.34 -1.61 1.33
N LEU A 55 -14.95 -1.08 2.40
CA LEU A 55 -16.08 -1.69 3.09
C LEU A 55 -17.27 -1.91 2.13
N ALA A 56 -17.64 -0.86 1.39
CA ALA A 56 -18.73 -0.92 0.42
C ALA A 56 -18.48 -1.93 -0.71
N ALA A 57 -17.22 -2.13 -1.09
CA ALA A 57 -16.83 -3.06 -2.14
C ALA A 57 -16.57 -4.50 -1.66
N ARG A 58 -16.68 -4.80 -0.35
CA ARG A 58 -16.48 -6.17 0.18
C ARG A 58 -17.31 -7.24 -0.54
N PRO A 59 -18.60 -7.04 -0.88
CA PRO A 59 -19.38 -8.04 -1.62
C PRO A 59 -18.82 -8.36 -3.01
N LEU A 60 -17.96 -7.50 -3.58
CA LEU A 60 -17.34 -7.68 -4.88
C LEU A 60 -16.05 -8.52 -4.82
N ARG A 61 -15.65 -9.01 -3.64
CA ARG A 61 -14.44 -9.81 -3.44
C ARG A 61 -14.27 -10.92 -4.47
N GLU A 62 -15.26 -11.79 -4.67
CA GLU A 62 -15.15 -12.91 -5.62
C GLU A 62 -15.08 -12.44 -7.08
N ARG A 63 -15.62 -11.27 -7.40
CA ARG A 63 -15.44 -10.65 -8.72
C ARG A 63 -13.99 -10.20 -8.91
N TYR A 64 -13.38 -9.57 -7.91
CA TYR A 64 -11.97 -9.16 -7.98
C TYR A 64 -11.02 -10.35 -8.03
N ARG A 65 -11.29 -11.41 -7.25
CA ARG A 65 -10.54 -12.66 -7.30
C ARG A 65 -10.52 -13.27 -8.70
N ARG A 66 -11.68 -13.35 -9.36
CA ARG A 66 -11.77 -13.81 -10.76
C ARG A 66 -11.02 -12.89 -11.72
N ALA A 67 -11.13 -11.57 -11.58
CA ALA A 67 -10.41 -10.61 -12.42
C ALA A 67 -8.87 -10.72 -12.28
N LEU A 68 -8.39 -11.10 -11.09
CA LEU A 68 -6.98 -11.39 -10.81
C LEU A 68 -6.56 -12.82 -11.18
N GLY A 69 -7.48 -13.61 -11.74
CA GLY A 69 -7.25 -14.99 -12.13
C GLY A 69 -7.05 -15.95 -10.95
N VAL A 70 -7.53 -15.61 -9.75
CA VAL A 70 -7.48 -16.52 -8.59
C VAL A 70 -8.51 -17.62 -8.79
N PRO A 71 -8.09 -18.90 -8.96
CA PRO A 71 -9.03 -20.00 -9.13
C PRO A 71 -9.85 -20.25 -7.85
N PRO A 72 -11.04 -20.85 -7.96
CA PRO A 72 -11.81 -21.31 -6.80
C PRO A 72 -10.97 -22.19 -5.87
N GLY A 73 -11.10 -22.00 -4.57
CA GLY A 73 -10.37 -22.77 -3.55
C GLY A 73 -8.90 -22.37 -3.34
N ARG A 74 -8.31 -21.50 -4.18
CA ARG A 74 -6.94 -21.00 -3.97
C ARG A 74 -6.90 -19.76 -3.11
N ARG A 75 -5.85 -19.60 -2.30
CA ARG A 75 -5.60 -18.40 -1.51
C ARG A 75 -4.78 -17.39 -2.29
N LEU A 76 -5.13 -16.11 -2.20
CA LEU A 76 -4.34 -15.00 -2.73
C LEU A 76 -3.51 -14.37 -1.61
N VAL A 77 -2.18 -14.38 -1.77
CA VAL A 77 -1.25 -13.63 -0.92
C VAL A 77 -0.86 -12.35 -1.65
N LEU A 78 -1.13 -11.20 -1.05
CA LEU A 78 -0.76 -9.89 -1.59
C LEU A 78 0.49 -9.35 -0.88
N LEU A 79 1.50 -9.00 -1.66
CA LEU A 79 2.63 -8.22 -1.19
C LEU A 79 2.35 -6.73 -1.42
N SER A 80 2.58 -5.92 -0.40
CA SER A 80 2.48 -4.46 -0.46
C SER A 80 3.78 -3.86 0.04
N SER A 81 4.49 -3.13 -0.81
CA SER A 81 5.73 -2.45 -0.43
C SER A 81 5.55 -0.95 -0.46
N THR A 82 6.04 -0.25 0.58
CA THR A 82 6.33 1.18 0.51
C THR A 82 7.53 1.44 -0.42
N TRP A 83 8.16 2.60 -0.29
CA TRP A 83 9.33 3.04 -1.03
C TRP A 83 10.38 3.57 -0.06
N GLY A 84 11.62 3.64 -0.52
CA GLY A 84 12.75 4.06 0.31
C GLY A 84 13.52 2.88 0.88
N PRO A 85 14.63 3.15 1.58
CA PRO A 85 15.63 2.14 1.95
C PRO A 85 15.08 1.03 2.85
N ASP A 86 14.15 1.37 3.75
CA ASP A 86 13.55 0.44 4.72
C ASP A 86 12.30 -0.28 4.19
N ALA A 87 11.92 -0.07 2.93
CA ALA A 87 10.78 -0.75 2.31
C ALA A 87 11.13 -2.21 1.98
N LEU A 88 10.10 -3.05 1.78
CA LEU A 88 10.32 -4.40 1.25
C LEU A 88 11.08 -4.34 -0.08
N PHE A 89 10.72 -3.40 -0.97
CA PHE A 89 11.40 -3.06 -2.22
C PHE A 89 12.39 -1.89 -2.04
N GLY A 90 13.06 -1.81 -0.90
CA GLY A 90 14.11 -0.83 -0.64
C GLY A 90 15.49 -1.32 -1.05
N ASP A 91 16.49 -0.43 -0.97
CA ASP A 91 17.91 -0.68 -1.24
C ASP A 91 18.80 -0.39 -0.01
N GLY A 92 18.19 -0.28 1.18
CA GLY A 92 18.83 0.20 2.42
C GLY A 92 19.74 -0.80 3.15
N GLY A 93 19.89 -2.03 2.67
CA GLY A 93 20.66 -3.07 3.36
C GLY A 93 20.36 -4.49 2.88
N ASP A 94 20.10 -5.42 3.82
CA ASP A 94 19.70 -6.79 3.51
C ASP A 94 18.40 -6.78 2.70
N ASP A 95 18.55 -6.89 1.39
CA ASP A 95 17.49 -6.88 0.39
C ASP A 95 16.45 -7.99 0.68
N VAL A 96 15.42 -7.65 1.46
CA VAL A 96 14.41 -8.60 1.95
C VAL A 96 13.65 -9.20 0.77
N LEU A 97 13.31 -8.39 -0.23
CA LEU A 97 12.50 -8.83 -1.37
C LEU A 97 13.19 -9.88 -2.26
N PRO A 98 14.46 -9.74 -2.67
CA PRO A 98 15.21 -10.82 -3.33
C PRO A 98 15.21 -12.15 -2.57
N SER A 99 15.16 -12.13 -1.22
CA SER A 99 15.02 -13.34 -0.42
C SER A 99 13.57 -13.85 -0.31
N LEU A 100 12.60 -12.95 -0.27
CA LEU A 100 11.18 -13.25 -0.05
C LEU A 100 10.49 -13.78 -1.32
N LEU A 101 10.77 -13.18 -2.48
CA LEU A 101 10.11 -13.55 -3.74
C LEU A 101 10.35 -15.02 -4.14
N PRO A 102 11.59 -15.56 -4.11
CA PRO A 102 11.83 -16.96 -4.38
C PRO A 102 11.02 -17.86 -3.44
N ARG A 103 11.06 -17.58 -2.13
CA ARG A 103 10.38 -18.38 -1.10
C ARG A 103 8.88 -18.40 -1.28
N LEU A 104 8.26 -17.25 -1.57
CA LEU A 104 6.84 -17.18 -1.87
C LEU A 104 6.45 -17.98 -3.11
N THR A 105 7.33 -18.03 -4.11
CA THR A 105 7.06 -18.76 -5.36
C THR A 105 7.45 -20.24 -5.31
N SER A 106 8.29 -20.67 -4.34
CA SER A 106 8.78 -22.04 -4.22
C SER A 106 8.19 -22.81 -3.04
N GLU A 107 7.90 -22.14 -1.92
CA GLU A 107 7.42 -22.76 -0.68
C GLU A 107 5.89 -22.79 -0.62
N LEU A 108 5.19 -21.88 -1.32
CA LEU A 108 3.73 -21.91 -1.42
C LEU A 108 3.30 -22.86 -2.56
N PRO A 109 2.49 -23.89 -2.28
CA PRO A 109 2.00 -24.79 -3.32
C PRO A 109 1.22 -24.05 -4.40
N LEU A 110 1.69 -24.12 -5.64
CA LEU A 110 1.12 -23.39 -6.78
C LEU A 110 -0.35 -23.75 -7.06
N ASP A 111 -0.79 -24.93 -6.63
CA ASP A 111 -2.16 -25.43 -6.76
C ASP A 111 -3.11 -24.93 -5.67
N ALA A 112 -2.57 -24.43 -4.55
CA ALA A 112 -3.33 -23.89 -3.42
C ALA A 112 -3.18 -22.37 -3.27
N TYR A 113 -2.12 -21.75 -3.81
CA TYR A 113 -1.82 -20.33 -3.63
C TYR A 113 -1.61 -19.61 -4.96
N ARG A 114 -1.90 -18.31 -4.93
CA ARG A 114 -1.51 -17.34 -5.94
C ARG A 114 -0.90 -16.13 -5.23
N CYS A 115 0.12 -15.53 -5.82
CA CYS A 115 0.79 -14.35 -5.27
C CYS A 115 0.54 -13.14 -6.17
N ALA A 116 0.35 -11.98 -5.56
CA ALA A 116 0.32 -10.69 -6.24
C ALA A 116 1.21 -9.68 -5.51
N ALA A 117 1.67 -8.65 -6.19
CA ALA A 117 2.44 -7.57 -5.60
C ALA A 117 1.92 -6.21 -6.05
N VAL A 118 1.82 -5.28 -5.11
CA VAL A 118 1.63 -3.84 -5.32
C VAL A 118 2.89 -3.15 -4.80
N LEU A 119 3.57 -2.41 -5.65
CA LEU A 119 4.70 -1.57 -5.26
C LEU A 119 4.27 -0.11 -5.25
N HIS A 120 4.70 0.65 -4.26
CA HIS A 120 4.36 2.07 -4.16
C HIS A 120 4.66 2.84 -5.47
N PRO A 121 3.81 3.80 -5.91
CA PRO A 121 4.02 4.55 -7.14
C PRO A 121 5.41 5.19 -7.28
N ASN A 122 6.02 5.62 -6.17
CA ASN A 122 7.37 6.21 -6.19
C ASN A 122 8.46 5.22 -6.62
N VAL A 123 8.30 3.91 -6.41
CA VAL A 123 9.24 2.89 -6.92
C VAL A 123 9.23 2.90 -8.46
N TRP A 124 8.03 2.97 -9.05
CA TRP A 124 7.87 3.05 -10.50
C TRP A 124 8.40 4.36 -11.07
N HIS A 125 8.19 5.47 -10.37
CA HIS A 125 8.68 6.78 -10.78
C HIS A 125 10.22 6.85 -10.73
N GLY A 126 10.84 6.36 -9.66
CA GLY A 126 12.29 6.43 -9.46
C GLY A 126 13.10 5.53 -10.39
N HIS A 127 12.61 4.32 -10.68
CA HIS A 127 13.38 3.33 -11.45
C HIS A 127 12.86 3.09 -12.88
N GLY A 128 11.65 3.57 -13.18
CA GLY A 128 10.99 3.33 -14.45
C GLY A 128 10.43 1.90 -14.59
N PRO A 129 9.40 1.72 -15.45
CA PRO A 129 8.66 0.46 -15.54
C PRO A 129 9.46 -0.70 -16.14
N GLY A 130 10.51 -0.43 -16.93
CA GLY A 130 11.38 -1.46 -17.47
C GLY A 130 12.23 -2.15 -16.39
N GLN A 131 12.89 -1.34 -15.55
CA GLN A 131 13.74 -1.82 -14.47
C GLN A 131 12.95 -2.63 -13.45
N VAL A 132 11.81 -2.10 -12.99
CA VAL A 132 10.92 -2.80 -12.04
C VAL A 132 10.49 -4.17 -12.58
N ARG A 133 10.13 -4.23 -13.87
CA ARG A 133 9.74 -5.50 -14.49
C ARG A 133 10.91 -6.46 -14.64
N ALA A 134 12.11 -5.98 -14.91
CA ALA A 134 13.31 -6.81 -15.01
C ALA A 134 13.66 -7.44 -13.65
N TRP A 135 13.62 -6.67 -12.56
CA TRP A 135 13.82 -7.18 -11.21
C TRP A 135 12.79 -8.25 -10.81
N LEU A 136 11.53 -8.05 -11.18
CA LEU A 136 10.45 -8.97 -10.86
C LEU A 136 10.25 -10.10 -11.88
N ASP A 137 11.05 -10.17 -12.93
CA ASP A 137 10.78 -11.05 -14.08
C ASP A 137 10.72 -12.53 -13.69
N ARG A 138 11.66 -13.00 -12.85
CA ARG A 138 11.66 -14.38 -12.34
C ARG A 138 10.41 -14.70 -11.54
N ALA A 139 10.00 -13.81 -10.63
CA ALA A 139 8.81 -14.01 -9.81
C ALA A 139 7.53 -14.00 -10.67
N ARG A 140 7.47 -13.12 -11.68
CA ARG A 140 6.36 -13.07 -12.63
C ARG A 140 6.26 -14.34 -13.47
N ARG A 141 7.39 -14.88 -13.95
CA ARG A 141 7.44 -16.18 -14.63
C ARG A 141 7.01 -17.33 -13.72
N ALA A 142 7.20 -17.21 -12.41
CA ALA A 142 6.72 -18.16 -11.40
C ALA A 142 5.27 -17.88 -10.94
N GLY A 143 4.55 -16.94 -11.56
CA GLY A 143 3.11 -16.72 -11.33
C GLY A 143 2.76 -15.50 -10.46
N LEU A 144 3.72 -14.67 -10.07
CA LEU A 144 3.45 -13.40 -9.38
C LEU A 144 2.69 -12.43 -10.30
N ALA A 145 1.51 -12.00 -9.89
CA ALA A 145 0.76 -10.94 -10.56
C ALA A 145 1.23 -9.56 -10.07
N LEU A 146 1.69 -8.70 -10.98
CA LEU A 146 2.06 -7.32 -10.64
C LEU A 146 0.85 -6.41 -10.86
N ILE A 147 0.41 -5.73 -9.79
CA ILE A 147 -0.80 -4.93 -9.76
C ILE A 147 -0.47 -3.45 -10.00
N ASP A 148 -1.31 -2.78 -10.79
CA ASP A 148 -1.22 -1.34 -11.00
C ASP A 148 -1.40 -0.59 -9.66
N PRO A 149 -0.43 0.26 -9.28
CA PRO A 149 -0.43 0.86 -7.96
C PRO A 149 -1.40 2.03 -7.80
N LEU A 150 -2.00 2.53 -8.88
CA LEU A 150 -2.95 3.64 -8.83
C LEU A 150 -4.40 3.16 -8.82
N HIS A 151 -4.72 2.13 -9.59
CA HIS A 151 -6.10 1.72 -9.85
C HIS A 151 -6.46 0.34 -9.31
N GLY A 152 -5.49 -0.58 -9.19
CA GLY A 152 -5.76 -2.00 -8.93
C GLY A 152 -5.53 -2.45 -7.48
N TRP A 153 -4.83 -1.66 -6.68
CA TRP A 153 -4.38 -2.09 -5.34
C TRP A 153 -5.54 -2.39 -4.38
N ARG A 154 -6.61 -1.60 -4.39
CA ARG A 154 -7.79 -1.81 -3.51
C ARG A 154 -8.50 -3.12 -3.81
N GLN A 155 -8.63 -3.44 -5.09
CA GLN A 155 -9.28 -4.66 -5.57
C GLN A 155 -8.41 -5.87 -5.24
N ALA A 156 -7.08 -5.74 -5.35
CA ALA A 156 -6.15 -6.76 -4.90
C ALA A 156 -6.23 -6.98 -3.38
N LEU A 157 -6.30 -5.91 -2.60
CA LEU A 157 -6.45 -5.97 -1.15
C LEU A 157 -7.77 -6.67 -0.76
N LEU A 158 -8.88 -6.29 -1.38
CA LEU A 158 -10.18 -6.93 -1.16
C LEU A 158 -10.24 -8.39 -1.61
N ALA A 159 -9.40 -8.78 -2.57
CA ALA A 159 -9.30 -10.14 -3.10
C ALA A 159 -8.32 -11.03 -2.32
N ALA A 160 -7.43 -10.43 -1.52
CA ALA A 160 -6.42 -11.13 -0.75
C ALA A 160 -7.03 -11.97 0.38
N ASP A 161 -6.41 -13.11 0.66
CA ASP A 161 -6.64 -13.93 1.86
C ASP A 161 -5.61 -13.60 2.95
N ALA A 162 -4.43 -13.11 2.55
CA ALA A 162 -3.39 -12.59 3.43
C ALA A 162 -2.63 -11.44 2.76
N VAL A 163 -2.14 -10.49 3.56
CA VAL A 163 -1.28 -9.38 3.10
C VAL A 163 0.06 -9.45 3.83
N ILE A 164 1.13 -9.31 3.08
CA ILE A 164 2.49 -9.14 3.59
C ILE A 164 2.92 -7.73 3.19
N GLY A 165 3.24 -6.89 4.17
CA GLY A 165 3.75 -5.55 3.91
C GLY A 165 4.79 -5.11 4.92
N ASP A 166 5.31 -3.92 4.68
CA ASP A 166 6.23 -3.18 5.54
C ASP A 166 5.46 -2.15 6.40
N HIS A 167 6.05 -0.99 6.65
CA HIS A 167 5.52 0.08 7.50
C HIS A 167 4.54 1.00 6.75
N GLY A 168 3.83 0.48 5.74
CA GLY A 168 2.89 1.24 4.91
C GLY A 168 1.47 1.31 5.47
N SER A 169 0.72 2.36 5.09
CA SER A 169 -0.68 2.57 5.53
C SER A 169 -1.70 1.51 5.06
N VAL A 170 -1.25 0.47 4.36
CA VAL A 170 -2.07 -0.61 3.78
C VAL A 170 -1.98 -1.91 4.61
N THR A 171 -1.09 -1.95 5.61
CA THR A 171 -0.80 -3.13 6.45
C THR A 171 -0.66 -2.76 7.90
#